data_AF-A0A6L5QV81-F1
#
_entry.id   AF-A0A6L5QV81-F1
#
_cell.length_a   1.000
_cell.length_b   1.000
_cell.length_c   1.000
_cell.angle_alpha   90.00
_cell.angle_beta   90.00
_cell.angle_gamma   90.00
#
_symmetry.space_group_name_H-M   'P 1'
#
loop_
_entity.id
_entity.type
_entity.pdbx_description
1 polymer ?
#
loop_
_entity_poly.entity_id
_entity_poly.type
_entity_poly.pdbx_seq_one_letter_code
_entity_poly.pdbx_strand_id
1 'polypeptide(L)'
;MTRTRAALTHFGISVIVFAMFLSLVFFVWYAWPFNLTQGIAEIVYIMAGVDVVLGPLLTLIVFKAGKKSLKFDLSVIALIQVAALVYGAMIIYQERPAYIVYNVDRYSVVGVSEVNFEESPIPEQAIGLLEKPKFIYAVLPQGNEAMEVAISAANGGKDMDRLPKYYRDYNDNKLNVIRGTKPARSLAVDAGPIDMIEHINYAPVVGKKRNIIALIDNRTGDVIEYRLVDPWQK
;
A
#
# COMPACT_ATOMS: atom_id res chain seq x y z
N MET A 1 -1.89 36.67 -24.01
CA MET A 1 -1.61 35.22 -23.81
C MET A 1 -2.52 34.41 -24.71
N THR A 2 -2.01 33.41 -25.44
CA THR A 2 -2.82 32.54 -26.33
C THR A 2 -3.39 31.37 -25.54
N ARG A 3 -4.49 30.77 -26.03
CA ARG A 3 -5.09 29.56 -25.43
C ARG A 3 -4.10 28.41 -25.26
N THR A 4 -3.22 28.22 -26.26
CA THR A 4 -2.18 27.18 -26.23
C THR A 4 -1.15 27.45 -25.15
N ARG A 5 -0.69 28.70 -25.00
CA ARG A 5 0.24 29.05 -23.91
C ARG A 5 -0.41 28.84 -22.55
N ALA A 6 -1.68 29.20 -22.38
CA ALA A 6 -2.41 28.96 -21.13
C ALA A 6 -2.55 27.47 -20.79
N ALA A 7 -2.93 26.65 -21.77
CA ALA A 7 -3.04 25.21 -21.59
C ALA A 7 -1.68 24.56 -21.27
N LEU A 8 -0.59 24.97 -21.92
CA LEU A 8 0.75 24.46 -21.63
C LEU A 8 1.26 24.88 -20.25
N THR A 9 1.00 26.13 -19.84
CA THR A 9 1.32 26.57 -18.48
C THR A 9 0.53 25.76 -17.44
N HIS A 10 -0.76 25.54 -17.67
CA HIS A 10 -1.58 24.69 -16.79
C HIS A 10 -1.03 23.27 -16.75
N PHE A 11 -0.79 22.64 -17.91
CA PHE A 11 -0.18 21.31 -17.99
C PHE A 11 1.10 21.21 -17.18
N GLY A 12 2.02 22.17 -17.32
CA GLY A 12 3.26 22.20 -16.52
C GLY A 12 3.01 22.25 -15.01
N ILE A 13 2.06 23.09 -14.56
CA ILE A 13 1.66 23.17 -13.16
C ILE A 13 1.05 21.84 -12.68
N SER A 14 0.14 21.26 -13.45
CA SER A 14 -0.49 19.98 -13.14
C SER A 14 0.53 18.85 -13.01
N VAL A 15 1.50 18.77 -13.93
CA VAL A 15 2.58 17.77 -13.87
C VAL A 15 3.41 17.94 -12.60
N ILE A 16 3.77 19.17 -12.22
CA ILE A 16 4.55 19.43 -11.01
C ILE A 16 3.76 19.02 -9.76
N VAL A 17 2.50 19.45 -9.64
CA VAL A 17 1.63 19.12 -8.51
C VAL A 17 1.43 17.61 -8.40
N PHE A 18 1.13 16.96 -9.51
CA PHE A 18 0.91 15.51 -9.53
C PHE A 18 2.20 14.74 -9.24
N ALA A 19 3.36 15.18 -9.74
CA ALA A 19 4.65 14.56 -9.43
C ALA A 19 5.03 14.68 -7.94
N MET A 20 4.75 15.82 -7.30
CA MET A 20 4.92 15.97 -5.85
C MET A 20 4.01 15.00 -5.08
N PHE A 21 2.75 14.87 -5.51
CA PHE A 21 1.83 13.90 -4.93
C PHE A 21 2.31 12.46 -5.10
N LEU A 22 2.71 12.06 -6.32
CA LEU A 22 3.25 10.70 -6.56
C LEU A 22 4.51 10.42 -5.74
N SER A 23 5.35 11.43 -5.51
CA SER A 23 6.53 11.29 -4.65
C SER A 23 6.12 10.94 -3.21
N LEU A 24 5.12 11.63 -2.66
CA LEU A 24 4.56 11.27 -1.34
C LEU A 24 4.00 9.84 -1.34
N VAL A 25 3.21 9.48 -2.36
CA VAL A 25 2.59 8.16 -2.46
C VAL A 25 3.64 7.05 -2.51
N PHE A 26 4.62 7.12 -3.41
CA PHE A 26 5.54 6.00 -3.64
C PHE A 26 6.75 5.94 -2.69
N PHE A 27 7.14 7.05 -2.05
CA PHE A 27 8.26 7.04 -1.11
C PHE A 27 7.82 6.96 0.36
N VAL A 28 6.58 7.34 0.68
CA VAL A 28 6.08 7.37 2.06
C VAL A 28 4.98 6.34 2.28
N TRP A 29 3.87 6.43 1.54
CA TRP A 29 2.68 5.62 1.82
C TRP A 29 2.75 4.20 1.26
N TYR A 30 3.32 4.03 0.06
CA TYR A 30 3.44 2.76 -0.65
C TYR A 30 4.89 2.55 -1.11
N ALA A 31 5.80 2.58 -0.14
CA ALA A 31 7.19 2.22 -0.41
C ALA A 31 7.27 0.83 -1.05
N TRP A 32 8.24 0.64 -1.94
CA TRP A 32 8.50 -0.68 -2.52
C TRP A 32 8.67 -1.72 -1.39
N PRO A 33 8.09 -2.92 -1.52
CA PRO A 33 7.40 -3.48 -2.70
C PRO A 33 5.88 -3.22 -2.74
N PHE A 34 5.31 -2.51 -1.76
CA PHE A 34 3.87 -2.50 -1.54
C PHE A 34 3.07 -1.71 -2.59
N ASN A 35 3.72 -0.78 -3.30
CA ASN A 35 3.15 -0.17 -4.50
C ASN A 35 2.73 -1.18 -5.56
N LEU A 36 3.42 -2.31 -5.67
CA LEU A 36 3.13 -3.38 -6.64
C LEU A 36 2.14 -4.41 -6.09
N THR A 37 2.14 -4.65 -4.79
CA THR A 37 1.28 -5.68 -4.17
C THR A 37 -0.13 -5.18 -3.87
N GLN A 38 -0.31 -3.87 -3.63
CA GLN A 38 -1.60 -3.29 -3.20
C GLN A 38 -2.48 -2.76 -4.34
N GLY A 39 -1.97 -2.70 -5.58
CA GLY A 39 -2.80 -2.38 -6.74
C GLY A 39 -3.24 -0.91 -6.88
N ILE A 40 -2.50 0.05 -6.33
CA ILE A 40 -2.85 1.47 -6.35
C ILE A 40 -2.82 2.16 -7.73
N ALA A 41 -2.28 1.48 -8.75
CA ALA A 41 -2.05 2.05 -10.07
C ALA A 41 -3.35 2.57 -10.72
N GLU A 42 -4.47 1.88 -10.52
CA GLU A 42 -5.77 2.23 -11.12
C GLU A 42 -6.25 3.62 -10.64
N ILE A 43 -6.15 3.90 -9.34
CA ILE A 43 -6.51 5.21 -8.77
C ILE A 43 -5.54 6.29 -9.28
N VAL A 44 -4.24 6.00 -9.32
CA VAL A 44 -3.21 6.92 -9.84
C VAL A 44 -3.48 7.28 -11.30
N TYR A 45 -3.88 6.33 -12.15
CA TYR A 45 -4.19 6.60 -13.55
C TYR A 45 -5.43 7.49 -13.72
N ILE A 46 -6.47 7.26 -12.93
CA ILE A 46 -7.67 8.11 -12.95
C ILE A 46 -7.31 9.55 -12.56
N MET A 47 -6.54 9.72 -11.48
CA MET A 47 -6.10 11.05 -11.03
C MET A 47 -5.23 11.75 -12.07
N ALA A 48 -4.29 11.03 -12.70
CA ALA A 48 -3.48 11.57 -13.78
C ALA A 48 -4.34 12.01 -14.97
N GLY A 49 -5.35 11.21 -15.34
CA GLY A 49 -6.30 11.54 -16.39
C GLY A 49 -7.06 12.84 -16.10
N VAL A 50 -7.50 13.04 -14.87
CA VAL A 50 -8.21 14.26 -14.47
C VAL A 50 -7.27 15.46 -14.42
N ASP A 51 -6.19 15.36 -13.66
CA ASP A 51 -5.39 16.53 -13.27
C ASP A 51 -4.35 16.91 -14.32
N VAL A 52 -3.73 15.94 -14.99
CA VAL A 52 -2.66 16.16 -15.97
C VAL A 52 -3.21 16.24 -17.40
N VAL A 53 -4.34 15.61 -17.69
CA VAL A 53 -4.90 15.57 -19.05
C VAL A 53 -6.14 16.45 -19.18
N LEU A 54 -7.22 16.14 -18.47
CA LEU A 54 -8.51 16.81 -18.66
C LEU A 54 -8.48 18.29 -18.29
N GLY A 55 -7.86 18.68 -17.17
CA GLY A 55 -7.79 20.09 -16.77
C GLY A 55 -7.11 21.03 -17.79
N PRO A 56 -5.89 20.68 -18.28
CA PRO A 56 -5.24 21.44 -19.34
C PRO A 56 -6.01 21.45 -20.67
N LEU A 57 -6.67 20.34 -21.04
CA LEU A 57 -7.53 20.28 -22.23
C LEU A 57 -8.75 21.18 -22.09
N LEU A 58 -9.43 21.17 -20.95
CA LEU A 58 -10.55 22.06 -20.66
C LEU A 58 -10.08 23.52 -20.70
N THR A 59 -8.91 23.81 -20.15
CA THR A 59 -8.29 25.14 -20.24
C THR A 59 -8.06 25.55 -21.69
N LEU A 60 -7.55 24.66 -22.55
CA LEU A 60 -7.37 24.94 -23.97
C LEU A 60 -8.69 25.28 -24.67
N ILE A 61 -9.77 24.57 -24.33
CA ILE A 61 -11.10 24.72 -24.93
C ILE A 61 -11.75 26.04 -24.48
N VAL A 62 -11.75 26.32 -23.17
CA VAL A 62 -12.50 27.47 -22.62
C VAL A 62 -11.74 28.79 -22.73
N PHE A 63 -10.41 28.76 -22.88
CA PHE A 63 -9.59 29.97 -22.85
C PHE A 63 -9.82 30.85 -24.09
N LYS A 64 -10.39 32.03 -23.85
CA LYS A 64 -10.57 33.09 -24.85
C LYS A 64 -10.21 34.45 -24.25
N ALA A 65 -9.21 35.11 -24.81
CA ALA A 65 -8.78 36.44 -24.33
C ALA A 65 -9.97 37.43 -24.38
N GLY A 66 -10.14 38.21 -23.31
CA GLY A 66 -11.25 39.17 -23.18
C GLY A 66 -12.60 38.57 -22.77
N LYS A 67 -12.72 37.25 -22.61
CA LYS A 67 -13.95 36.62 -22.10
C LYS A 67 -14.16 37.00 -20.63
N LYS A 68 -15.27 37.69 -20.32
CA LYS A 68 -15.59 38.18 -18.97
C LYS A 68 -15.64 37.06 -17.92
N SER A 69 -16.19 35.89 -18.29
CA SER A 69 -16.28 34.74 -17.40
C SER A 69 -15.01 33.91 -17.32
N LEU A 70 -13.93 34.24 -18.06
CA LEU A 70 -12.74 33.38 -18.16
C LEU A 70 -12.14 33.04 -16.80
N LYS A 71 -12.09 34.03 -15.89
CA LYS A 71 -11.58 33.80 -14.52
C LYS A 71 -12.43 32.78 -13.78
N PHE A 72 -13.76 32.91 -13.86
CA PHE A 72 -14.68 31.97 -13.25
C PHE A 72 -14.52 30.57 -13.85
N ASP A 73 -14.47 30.45 -15.18
CA ASP A 73 -14.30 29.17 -15.88
C ASP A 73 -13.01 28.45 -15.42
N LEU A 74 -11.88 29.17 -15.38
CA LEU A 74 -10.59 28.61 -14.95
C LEU A 74 -10.59 28.26 -13.46
N SER A 75 -11.23 29.07 -12.61
CA SER A 75 -11.36 28.77 -11.18
C SER A 75 -12.19 27.52 -10.93
N VAL A 76 -13.26 27.30 -11.69
CA VAL A 76 -14.09 26.09 -11.59
C VAL A 76 -13.28 24.86 -12.02
N ILE A 77 -12.53 24.94 -13.13
CA ILE A 77 -11.64 23.85 -13.56
C ILE A 77 -10.62 23.51 -12.46
N ALA A 78 -9.92 24.51 -11.93
CA ALA A 78 -8.94 24.32 -10.88
C ALA A 78 -9.55 23.74 -9.59
N LEU A 79 -10.75 24.19 -9.19
CA LEU A 79 -11.44 23.68 -8.01
C LEU A 79 -11.82 22.21 -8.17
N ILE A 80 -12.32 21.81 -9.34
CA ILE A 80 -12.66 20.42 -9.64
C ILE A 80 -11.41 19.53 -9.61
N GLN A 81 -10.30 19.98 -10.18
CA GLN A 81 -9.02 19.24 -10.11
C GLN A 81 -8.52 19.09 -8.68
N VAL A 82 -8.54 20.17 -7.89
CA VAL A 82 -8.15 20.09 -6.46
C VAL A 82 -9.05 19.13 -5.70
N ALA A 83 -10.36 19.16 -5.94
CA ALA A 83 -11.30 18.23 -5.32
C ALA A 83 -11.02 16.77 -5.72
N ALA A 84 -10.73 16.51 -7.00
CA ALA A 84 -10.38 15.18 -7.49
C ALA A 84 -9.05 14.67 -6.89
N LEU A 85 -8.03 15.53 -6.83
CA LEU A 85 -6.74 15.24 -6.21
C LEU A 85 -6.90 14.91 -4.72
N VAL A 86 -7.66 15.72 -3.97
CA VAL A 86 -7.92 15.47 -2.53
C VAL A 86 -8.69 14.17 -2.32
N TYR A 87 -9.74 13.93 -3.12
CA TYR A 87 -10.52 12.70 -3.00
C TYR A 87 -9.67 11.46 -3.29
N GLY A 88 -8.91 11.46 -4.39
CA GLY A 88 -8.00 10.36 -4.71
C GLY A 88 -6.92 10.17 -3.64
N ALA A 89 -6.37 11.26 -3.09
CA ALA A 89 -5.43 11.20 -1.98
C ALA A 89 -6.03 10.59 -0.71
N MET A 90 -7.28 10.89 -0.37
CA MET A 90 -7.98 10.30 0.79
C MET A 90 -8.13 8.78 0.63
N ILE A 91 -8.57 8.31 -0.55
CA ILE A 91 -8.70 6.87 -0.81
C ILE A 91 -7.34 6.17 -0.74
N ILE A 92 -6.31 6.74 -1.38
CA ILE A 92 -4.94 6.19 -1.33
C ILE A 92 -4.43 6.15 0.10
N TYR A 93 -4.68 7.19 0.89
CA TYR A 93 -4.26 7.27 2.29
C TYR A 93 -4.94 6.23 3.18
N GLN A 94 -6.25 6.02 3.02
CA GLN A 94 -7.01 5.05 3.81
C GLN A 94 -6.61 3.60 3.51
N GLU A 95 -6.24 3.30 2.26
CA GLU A 95 -5.84 1.96 1.84
C GLU A 95 -4.34 1.68 2.01
N ARG A 96 -3.54 2.66 2.46
CA ARG A 96 -2.10 2.50 2.54
C ARG A 96 -1.70 1.42 3.54
N PRO A 97 -0.64 0.64 3.27
CA PRO A 97 -0.08 -0.31 4.21
C PRO A 97 0.13 0.32 5.59
N ALA A 98 -0.62 -0.18 6.57
CA ALA A 98 -0.44 0.16 7.97
C ALA A 98 0.44 -0.90 8.65
N TYR A 99 0.09 -2.17 8.47
CA TYR A 99 0.76 -3.28 9.13
C TYR A 99 1.16 -4.37 8.15
N ILE A 100 2.32 -4.97 8.43
CA ILE A 100 2.78 -6.22 7.84
C ILE A 100 2.63 -7.28 8.91
N VAL A 101 1.48 -7.96 8.90
CA VAL A 101 1.06 -8.86 9.97
C VAL A 101 1.53 -10.27 9.65
N TYR A 102 2.42 -10.82 10.46
CA TYR A 102 2.78 -12.23 10.37
C TYR A 102 1.77 -13.08 11.13
N ASN A 103 1.23 -14.10 10.47
CA ASN A 103 0.39 -15.12 11.11
C ASN A 103 0.69 -16.51 10.54
N VAL A 104 0.94 -17.47 11.42
CA VAL A 104 1.21 -18.89 11.12
C VAL A 104 2.42 -19.11 10.19
N ASP A 105 2.28 -18.83 8.90
CA ASP A 105 3.25 -19.13 7.84
C ASP A 105 3.47 -18.01 6.81
N ARG A 106 2.80 -16.85 6.95
CA ARG A 106 2.84 -15.77 5.97
C ARG A 106 2.72 -14.39 6.59
N TYR A 107 3.11 -13.38 5.81
CA TYR A 107 2.79 -11.99 6.07
C TYR A 107 1.56 -11.57 5.26
N SER A 108 0.65 -10.84 5.89
CA SER A 108 -0.43 -10.11 5.24
C SER A 108 -0.15 -8.62 5.30
N VAL A 109 -0.33 -7.93 4.17
CA VAL A 109 -0.26 -6.47 4.14
C VAL A 109 -1.66 -5.92 4.42
N VAL A 110 -1.80 -5.20 5.54
CA VAL A 110 -3.08 -4.70 6.03
C VAL A 110 -3.11 -3.18 5.96
N GLY A 111 -4.13 -2.63 5.29
CA GLY A 111 -4.32 -1.19 5.13
C GLY A 111 -4.86 -0.49 6.39
N VAL A 112 -4.77 0.85 6.43
CA VAL A 112 -5.29 1.66 7.56
C VAL A 112 -6.79 1.42 7.79
N SER A 113 -7.59 1.39 6.72
CA SER A 113 -9.05 1.16 6.78
C SER A 113 -9.44 -0.24 7.27
N GLU A 114 -8.52 -1.20 7.24
CA GLU A 114 -8.80 -2.60 7.58
C GLU A 114 -8.65 -2.88 9.09
N VAL A 115 -8.06 -1.95 9.85
CA VAL A 115 -7.71 -2.12 11.26
C VAL A 115 -8.53 -1.17 12.14
N ASN A 116 -9.15 -1.70 13.20
CA ASN A 116 -9.67 -0.87 14.28
C ASN A 116 -8.59 -0.64 15.35
N PHE A 117 -7.80 0.41 15.21
CA PHE A 117 -6.66 0.66 16.10
C PHE A 117 -7.05 0.80 17.58
N GLU A 118 -8.29 1.19 17.89
CA GLU A 118 -8.78 1.32 19.28
C GLU A 118 -8.91 -0.04 20.00
N GLU A 119 -9.08 -1.12 19.24
CA GLU A 119 -9.16 -2.50 19.78
C GLU A 119 -7.79 -3.16 19.92
N SER A 120 -6.71 -2.46 19.53
CA SER A 120 -5.37 -3.03 19.57
C SER A 120 -4.83 -3.08 21.00
N PRO A 121 -4.31 -4.22 21.47
CA PRO A 121 -3.66 -4.34 22.78
C PRO A 121 -2.26 -3.68 22.80
N ILE A 122 -1.78 -3.17 21.67
CA ILE A 122 -0.49 -2.50 21.48
C ILE A 122 -0.71 -1.10 20.87
N PRO A 123 -1.45 -0.20 21.56
CA PRO A 123 -1.84 1.10 21.01
C PRO A 123 -0.63 2.00 20.67
N GLU A 124 0.52 1.79 21.31
CA GLU A 124 1.79 2.46 21.00
C GLU A 124 2.29 2.17 19.58
N GLN A 125 1.79 1.12 18.93
CA GLN A 125 2.11 0.77 17.54
C GLN A 125 1.17 1.39 16.52
N ALA A 126 0.18 2.20 16.93
CA ALA A 126 -0.65 2.98 16.01
C ALA A 126 0.21 3.75 14.98
N ILE A 127 -0.24 3.79 13.72
CA ILE A 127 0.56 4.35 12.61
C ILE A 127 0.24 5.83 12.37
N GLY A 128 1.29 6.66 12.36
CA GLY A 128 1.18 8.09 12.03
C GLY A 128 1.08 8.36 10.53
N LEU A 129 0.68 9.59 10.15
CA LEU A 129 0.47 10.04 8.75
C LEU A 129 1.65 9.77 7.80
N LEU A 130 2.88 9.89 8.29
CA LEU A 130 4.12 9.75 7.52
C LEU A 130 4.94 8.52 7.94
N GLU A 131 4.40 7.68 8.82
CA GLU A 131 5.08 6.48 9.25
C GLU A 131 5.00 5.39 8.19
N LYS A 132 6.08 4.60 8.10
CA LYS A 132 6.15 3.38 7.32
C LYS A 132 5.31 2.28 7.98
N PRO A 133 4.87 1.27 7.22
CA PRO A 133 4.15 0.15 7.80
C PRO A 133 4.99 -0.57 8.88
N LYS A 134 4.33 -0.96 9.97
CA LYS A 134 4.97 -1.66 11.10
C LYS A 134 4.75 -3.16 10.99
N PHE A 135 5.73 -3.94 11.45
CA PHE A 135 5.57 -5.39 11.55
C PHE A 135 4.80 -5.73 12.82
N ILE A 136 3.83 -6.63 12.69
CA ILE A 136 2.96 -7.08 13.78
C ILE A 136 2.93 -8.60 13.77
N TYR A 137 2.86 -9.23 14.93
CA TYR A 137 2.59 -10.66 15.04
C TYR A 137 1.14 -10.88 15.44
N ALA A 138 0.39 -11.72 14.72
CA ALA A 138 -0.96 -12.13 15.11
C ALA A 138 -0.93 -13.53 15.73
N VAL A 139 -1.41 -13.65 16.96
CA VAL A 139 -1.51 -14.92 17.69
C VAL A 139 -2.65 -15.76 17.11
N LEU A 140 -2.38 -17.04 16.87
CA LEU A 140 -3.39 -18.00 16.44
C LEU A 140 -4.42 -18.22 17.56
N PRO A 141 -5.70 -17.85 17.38
CA PRO A 141 -6.76 -18.16 18.34
C PRO A 141 -6.85 -19.68 18.60
N GLN A 142 -7.39 -20.04 19.76
CA GLN A 142 -7.52 -21.43 20.21
C GLN A 142 -8.98 -21.78 20.52
N GLY A 143 -9.32 -23.07 20.44
CA GLY A 143 -10.65 -23.58 20.80
C GLY A 143 -11.77 -22.95 19.97
N ASN A 144 -12.85 -22.51 20.63
CA ASN A 144 -14.03 -21.97 19.98
C ASN A 144 -13.74 -20.70 19.18
N GLU A 145 -12.85 -19.83 19.66
CA GLU A 145 -12.50 -18.60 18.93
C GLU A 145 -11.85 -18.89 17.58
N ALA A 146 -11.03 -19.94 17.48
CA ALA A 146 -10.39 -20.32 16.22
C ALA A 146 -11.45 -20.72 15.18
N MET A 147 -12.47 -21.46 15.62
CA MET A 147 -13.60 -21.85 14.78
C MET A 147 -14.42 -20.63 14.36
N GLU A 148 -14.70 -19.71 15.29
CA GLU A 148 -15.46 -18.48 14.99
C GLU A 148 -14.76 -17.60 13.95
N VAL A 149 -13.45 -17.38 14.10
CA VAL A 149 -12.66 -16.61 13.12
C VAL A 149 -12.65 -17.32 11.77
N ALA A 150 -12.46 -18.63 11.73
CA ALA A 150 -12.48 -19.39 10.49
C ALA A 150 -13.85 -19.33 9.77
N ILE A 151 -14.96 -19.45 10.51
CA ILE A 151 -16.32 -19.32 9.98
C ILE A 151 -16.57 -17.89 9.50
N SER A 152 -16.13 -16.87 10.26
CA SER A 152 -16.27 -15.47 9.87
C SER A 152 -15.53 -15.20 8.56
N ALA A 153 -14.25 -15.59 8.47
CA ALA A 153 -13.44 -15.42 7.27
C ALA A 153 -14.03 -16.15 6.06
N ALA A 154 -14.54 -17.38 6.23
CA ALA A 154 -15.21 -18.12 5.17
C ALA A 154 -16.47 -17.43 4.64
N ASN A 155 -17.14 -16.63 5.47
CA ASN A 155 -18.31 -15.84 5.11
C ASN A 155 -17.97 -14.40 4.66
N GLY A 156 -16.70 -14.12 4.36
CA GLY A 156 -16.25 -12.78 3.92
C GLY A 156 -16.00 -11.78 5.05
N GLY A 157 -15.97 -12.24 6.31
CA GLY A 157 -15.52 -11.49 7.46
C GLY A 157 -14.00 -11.32 7.51
N LYS A 158 -13.52 -10.67 8.57
CA LYS A 158 -12.08 -10.45 8.80
C LYS A 158 -11.41 -11.72 9.33
N ASP A 159 -10.26 -12.09 8.78
CA ASP A 159 -9.38 -13.11 9.35
C ASP A 159 -8.54 -12.50 10.49
N MET A 160 -7.84 -13.33 11.26
CA MET A 160 -7.05 -12.94 12.44
C MET A 160 -6.00 -11.87 12.15
N ASP A 161 -5.51 -11.80 10.91
CA ASP A 161 -4.55 -10.79 10.46
C ASP A 161 -5.13 -9.36 10.45
N ARG A 162 -6.46 -9.23 10.43
CA ARG A 162 -7.20 -7.95 10.46
C ARG A 162 -7.96 -7.72 11.77
N LEU A 163 -7.73 -8.55 12.77
CA LEU A 163 -8.40 -8.50 14.07
C LEU A 163 -7.39 -8.06 15.16
N PRO A 164 -7.40 -6.78 15.56
CA PRO A 164 -6.38 -6.20 16.44
C PRO A 164 -6.23 -6.90 17.79
N LYS A 165 -7.29 -7.52 18.33
CA LYS A 165 -7.23 -8.32 19.57
C LYS A 165 -6.16 -9.42 19.56
N TYR A 166 -5.80 -9.92 18.38
CA TYR A 166 -4.75 -10.95 18.22
C TYR A 166 -3.35 -10.38 18.05
N TYR A 167 -3.20 -9.06 17.92
CA TYR A 167 -1.90 -8.44 17.67
C TYR A 167 -1.00 -8.50 18.91
N ARG A 168 0.28 -8.76 18.67
CA ARG A 168 1.37 -8.71 19.63
C ARG A 168 2.57 -8.05 18.96
N ASP A 169 3.48 -7.56 19.80
CA ASP A 169 4.73 -7.00 19.30
C ASP A 169 5.49 -8.04 18.47
N TYR A 170 5.96 -7.61 17.30
CA TYR A 170 6.68 -8.47 16.38
C TYR A 170 8.05 -8.91 16.93
N ASN A 171 8.78 -8.02 17.59
CA ASN A 171 10.12 -8.30 18.10
C ASN A 171 10.09 -9.36 19.21
N ASP A 172 9.08 -9.29 20.09
CA ASP A 172 8.87 -10.28 21.15
C ASP A 172 8.50 -11.68 20.60
N ASN A 173 8.03 -11.76 19.35
CA ASN A 173 7.52 -12.98 18.72
C ASN A 173 8.38 -13.49 17.56
N LYS A 174 9.59 -12.94 17.34
CA LYS A 174 10.51 -13.34 16.26
C LYS A 174 10.82 -14.84 16.20
N LEU A 175 10.91 -15.51 17.36
CA LEU A 175 11.12 -16.96 17.40
C LEU A 175 9.95 -17.75 16.78
N ASN A 176 8.72 -17.28 16.95
CA ASN A 176 7.55 -17.91 16.34
C ASN A 176 7.52 -17.67 14.83
N VAL A 177 7.92 -16.48 14.39
CA VAL A 177 8.11 -16.15 12.96
C VAL A 177 9.12 -17.11 12.34
N ILE A 178 10.33 -17.22 12.90
CA ILE A 178 11.39 -18.09 12.38
C ILE A 178 10.88 -19.54 12.23
N ARG A 179 10.16 -20.06 13.22
CA ARG A 179 9.60 -21.43 13.19
C ARG A 179 8.57 -21.67 12.10
N GLY A 180 7.80 -20.65 11.71
CA GLY A 180 6.79 -20.78 10.67
C GLY A 180 7.32 -20.51 9.24
N THR A 181 8.54 -20.00 9.12
CA THR A 181 9.18 -19.71 7.83
C THR A 181 9.88 -20.94 7.26
N LYS A 182 10.12 -20.95 5.94
CA LYS A 182 10.73 -22.09 5.22
C LYS A 182 12.16 -21.77 4.79
N PRO A 183 13.09 -22.74 4.72
CA PRO A 183 14.44 -22.48 4.22
C PRO A 183 14.41 -21.92 2.80
N ALA A 184 15.13 -20.83 2.52
CA ALA A 184 15.10 -20.21 1.19
C ALA A 184 15.66 -21.11 0.09
N ARG A 185 16.53 -22.08 0.42
CA ARG A 185 17.01 -23.10 -0.51
C ARG A 185 15.89 -23.93 -1.14
N SER A 186 14.70 -23.99 -0.54
CA SER A 186 13.55 -24.70 -1.13
C SER A 186 12.76 -23.88 -2.15
N LEU A 187 13.12 -22.62 -2.40
CA LEU A 187 12.49 -21.80 -3.45
C LEU A 187 12.90 -22.31 -4.83
N ALA A 188 11.99 -22.17 -5.81
CA ALA A 188 12.27 -22.51 -7.20
C ALA A 188 13.42 -21.66 -7.77
N VAL A 189 14.08 -22.18 -8.82
CA VAL A 189 15.25 -21.58 -9.49
C VAL A 189 15.00 -20.12 -9.92
N ASP A 190 13.74 -19.77 -10.22
CA ASP A 190 13.31 -18.43 -10.65
C ASP A 190 13.43 -17.35 -9.56
N ALA A 191 13.73 -17.73 -8.31
CA ALA A 191 13.97 -16.78 -7.22
C ALA A 191 15.36 -16.12 -7.27
N GLY A 192 16.20 -16.49 -8.25
CA GLY A 192 17.56 -15.97 -8.40
C GLY A 192 18.56 -16.63 -7.45
N PRO A 193 19.82 -16.16 -7.41
CA PRO A 193 20.85 -16.77 -6.59
C PRO A 193 20.57 -16.55 -5.09
N ILE A 194 19.98 -17.56 -4.46
CA ILE A 194 19.77 -17.65 -3.00
C ILE A 194 20.99 -18.26 -2.29
N ASP A 195 21.81 -19.00 -3.05
CA ASP A 195 22.88 -19.88 -2.56
C ASP A 195 24.05 -19.18 -1.87
N MET A 196 24.11 -17.85 -1.89
CA MET A 196 25.21 -17.08 -1.30
C MET A 196 24.96 -16.63 0.15
N ILE A 197 23.78 -16.88 0.72
CA ILE A 197 23.46 -16.42 2.07
C ILE A 197 22.97 -17.58 2.92
N GLU A 198 23.87 -18.09 3.77
CA GLU A 198 23.51 -19.02 4.83
C GLU A 198 22.51 -18.36 5.80
N HIS A 199 21.69 -19.17 6.47
CA HIS A 199 20.74 -18.69 7.47
C HIS A 199 19.56 -17.85 6.94
N ILE A 200 19.17 -17.98 5.67
CA ILE A 200 17.96 -17.33 5.16
C ILE A 200 16.78 -18.30 5.09
N ASN A 201 15.66 -17.86 5.67
CA ASN A 201 14.34 -18.41 5.42
C ASN A 201 13.51 -17.46 4.54
N TYR A 202 12.37 -17.93 4.06
CA TYR A 202 11.39 -17.10 3.37
C TYR A 202 9.99 -17.31 3.94
N ALA A 203 9.15 -16.30 3.78
CA ALA A 203 7.71 -16.41 3.93
C ALA A 203 6.97 -15.73 2.77
N PRO A 204 5.80 -16.25 2.38
CA PRO A 204 4.87 -15.52 1.53
C PRO A 204 4.49 -14.16 2.13
N VAL A 205 4.32 -13.17 1.25
CA VAL A 205 3.69 -11.89 1.56
C VAL A 205 2.48 -11.76 0.67
N VAL A 206 1.30 -11.76 1.28
CA VAL A 206 0.00 -11.67 0.62
C VAL A 206 -0.39 -10.21 0.48
N GLY A 207 -0.61 -9.79 -0.76
CA GLY A 207 -1.13 -8.47 -1.11
C GLY A 207 -2.43 -8.57 -1.90
N LYS A 208 -3.15 -7.45 -2.04
CA LYS A 208 -4.46 -7.40 -2.72
C LYS A 208 -4.37 -7.74 -4.21
N LYS A 209 -3.28 -7.37 -4.89
CA LYS A 209 -3.09 -7.53 -6.35
C LYS A 209 -2.09 -8.62 -6.71
N ARG A 210 -1.04 -8.78 -5.90
CA ARG A 210 0.05 -9.71 -6.18
C ARG A 210 0.67 -10.22 -4.88
N ASN A 211 0.99 -11.52 -4.89
CA ASN A 211 1.76 -12.16 -3.84
C ASN A 211 3.24 -12.12 -4.18
N ILE A 212 4.07 -11.94 -3.15
CA ILE A 212 5.52 -11.91 -3.27
C ILE A 212 6.13 -12.75 -2.13
N ILE A 213 7.45 -12.81 -2.04
CA ILE A 213 8.13 -13.40 -0.88
C ILE A 213 8.95 -12.37 -0.12
N ALA A 214 9.06 -12.57 1.18
CA ALA A 214 10.04 -11.91 2.05
C ALA A 214 11.15 -12.90 2.38
N LEU A 215 12.40 -12.49 2.23
CA LEU A 215 13.59 -13.19 2.72
C LEU A 215 13.87 -12.71 4.15
N ILE A 216 14.17 -13.65 5.04
CA ILE A 216 14.20 -13.45 6.49
C ILE A 216 15.49 -14.05 7.04
N ASP A 217 16.21 -13.30 7.87
CA ASP A 217 17.36 -13.84 8.62
C ASP A 217 16.80 -14.82 9.68
N ASN A 218 17.15 -16.11 9.59
CA ASN A 218 16.63 -17.14 10.47
C ASN A 218 17.24 -17.12 11.88
N ARG A 219 18.19 -16.21 12.14
CA ARG A 219 18.75 -15.96 13.47
C ARG A 219 18.04 -14.81 14.18
N THR A 220 17.61 -13.79 13.42
CA THR A 220 17.02 -12.57 13.99
C THR A 220 15.53 -12.43 13.74
N GLY A 221 14.96 -13.13 12.75
CA GLY A 221 13.56 -12.98 12.33
C GLY A 221 13.28 -11.67 11.60
N ASP A 222 14.31 -10.94 11.18
CA ASP A 222 14.15 -9.69 10.42
C ASP A 222 13.99 -9.96 8.93
N VAL A 223 13.08 -9.20 8.30
CA VAL A 223 12.96 -9.19 6.84
C VAL A 223 14.15 -8.45 6.25
N ILE A 224 14.92 -9.15 5.42
CA ILE A 224 16.10 -8.63 4.73
C ILE A 224 15.70 -7.94 3.44
N GLU A 225 14.86 -8.61 2.63
CA GLU A 225 14.52 -8.18 1.28
C GLU A 225 13.19 -8.81 0.85
N TYR A 226 12.52 -8.16 -0.12
CA TYR A 226 11.39 -8.73 -0.83
C TYR A 226 11.76 -9.14 -2.26
N ARG A 227 11.23 -10.28 -2.73
CA ARG A 227 11.41 -10.71 -4.12
C ARG A 227 10.05 -10.89 -4.78
N LEU A 228 9.93 -10.44 -6.03
CA LEU A 228 8.71 -10.53 -6.85
C LEU A 228 8.48 -11.94 -7.41
N VAL A 229 8.52 -12.94 -6.54
CA VAL A 229 8.30 -14.35 -6.82
C VAL A 229 6.96 -14.74 -6.21
N ASP A 230 6.11 -15.42 -6.97
CA ASP A 230 4.87 -15.95 -6.41
C ASP A 230 5.20 -17.18 -5.53
N PRO A 231 4.87 -17.16 -4.23
CA PRO A 231 5.23 -18.25 -3.32
C PRO A 231 4.52 -19.58 -3.59
N TRP A 232 3.50 -19.60 -4.45
CA TRP A 232 2.71 -20.79 -4.78
C TRP A 232 2.81 -21.22 -6.24
N GLN A 233 3.54 -20.46 -7.05
CA GLN A 233 3.82 -20.85 -8.42
C GLN A 233 4.84 -22.01 -8.40
N LYS A 234 4.38 -23.18 -8.86
CA LYS A 234 5.16 -24.41 -8.95
C LYS A 234 5.92 -24.48 -10.26
#